data_AF-A0A3D2R8W4-F1
#
_entry.id   AF-A0A3D2R8W4-F1
#
_cell.length_a   1.000
_cell.length_b   1.000
_cell.length_c   1.000
_cell.angle_alpha   90.00
_cell.angle_beta   90.00
_cell.angle_gamma   90.00
#
_symmetry.space_group_name_H-M   'P 1'
#
loop_
_entity.id
_entity.type
_entity.pdbx_description
1 polymer ?
#
loop_
_entity_poly.entity_id
_entity_poly.type
_entity_poly.pdbx_seq_one_letter_code
_entity_poly.pdbx_strand_id
1 'polypeptide(L)' 'MKLIQYLLMPFYRAWFYLLVMVGITLFSPLLFLGTVRERWYKIYFTGARLWGMFVLFGMGFIPKVERRTQYV' A
#
# COMPACT_ATOMS: atom_id res chain seq x y z
N MET A 1 16.59 20.46 -21.27
CA MET A 1 16.42 19.30 -20.35
C MET A 1 15.09 19.33 -19.58
N LYS A 2 13.95 19.66 -20.22
CA LYS A 2 12.60 19.63 -19.58
C LYS A 2 11.71 18.53 -20.13
N LEU A 3 12.01 18.05 -21.34
CA LEU A 3 11.24 17.01 -22.06
C LEU A 3 11.28 15.65 -21.34
N ILE A 4 12.45 15.28 -20.82
CA ILE A 4 12.65 14.04 -20.05
C ILE A 4 11.78 14.08 -18.78
N GLN A 5 11.79 15.18 -18.01
CA GLN A 5 10.91 15.32 -16.85
C GLN A 5 9.42 15.24 -17.23
N TYR A 6 9.02 15.85 -18.35
CA TYR A 6 7.64 15.81 -18.82
C TYR A 6 7.17 14.41 -19.23
N LEU A 7 8.07 13.55 -19.71
CA LEU A 7 7.79 12.15 -20.06
C LEU A 7 7.86 11.21 -18.84
N LEU A 8 8.80 11.42 -17.91
CA LEU A 8 8.91 10.59 -16.70
C LEU A 8 7.82 10.87 -15.66
N MET A 9 7.31 12.10 -15.57
CA MET A 9 6.27 12.46 -14.62
C MET A 9 4.94 11.69 -14.81
N PRO A 10 4.38 11.55 -16.02
CA PRO A 10 3.20 10.72 -16.24
C PRO A 10 3.50 9.23 -16.10
N PHE A 11 4.70 8.77 -16.45
CA PHE A 11 5.08 7.36 -16.27
C PHE A 11 5.11 6.96 -14.79
N TYR A 12 5.73 7.79 -13.94
CA TYR A 12 5.74 7.57 -12.49
C TYR A 12 4.35 7.66 -11.86
N ARG A 13 3.49 8.57 -12.36
CA ARG A 13 2.09 8.65 -11.94
C ARG A 13 1.29 7.42 -12.38
N ALA A 14 1.43 6.97 -13.62
CA ALA A 14 0.77 5.76 -14.11
C ALA A 14 1.21 4.53 -13.32
N TRP A 15 2.50 4.45 -12.97
CA TRP A 15 3.04 3.40 -12.11
C TRP A 15 2.40 3.41 -10.71
N PHE A 16 2.23 4.58 -10.09
CA PHE A 16 1.49 4.70 -8.83
C PHE A 16 0.08 4.14 -8.93
N TYR A 17 -0.68 4.57 -9.94
CA TYR A 17 -2.06 4.16 -10.11
C TYR A 17 -2.17 2.66 -10.37
N LEU A 18 -1.23 2.06 -11.10
CA LEU A 18 -1.14 0.62 -11.28
C LEU A 18 -0.93 -0.12 -9.95
N LEU A 19 0.05 0.30 -9.14
CA LEU A 19 0.31 -0.32 -7.82
C LEU A 19 -0.90 -0.22 -6.89
N VAL A 20 -1.54 0.95 -6.86
CA VAL A 20 -2.75 1.19 -6.06
C VAL A 20 -3.92 0.36 -6.59
N MET A 21 -4.13 0.28 -7.90
CA MET A 21 -5.22 -0.49 -8.51
C MET A 21 -5.10 -1.99 -8.24
N VAL A 22 -3.89 -2.55 -8.33
CA VAL A 22 -3.65 -3.96 -7.99
C VAL A 22 -3.95 -4.22 -6.53
N GLY A 23 -3.45 -3.36 -5.66
CA GLY A 23 -3.66 -3.51 -4.23
C GLY A 23 -5.11 -3.33 -3.81
N ILE A 24 -5.81 -2.29 -4.29
CA ILE A 24 -7.22 -2.08 -3.96
C ILE A 24 -8.08 -3.24 -4.47
N THR A 25 -7.75 -3.83 -5.63
CA THR A 25 -8.48 -4.97 -6.18
C THR A 25 -8.32 -6.21 -5.30
N LEU A 26 -7.11 -6.47 -4.77
CA LEU A 26 -6.88 -7.56 -3.83
C LEU A 26 -7.49 -7.30 -2.44
N PHE A 27 -7.36 -6.07 -1.94
CA PHE A 27 -7.73 -5.73 -0.56
C PHE A 27 -9.21 -5.40 -0.40
N SER A 28 -9.88 -4.79 -1.38
CA SER A 28 -11.31 -4.47 -1.35
C SER A 28 -12.20 -5.64 -0.88
N PRO A 29 -12.11 -6.86 -1.45
CA PRO A 29 -12.90 -7.99 -0.97
C PRO A 29 -12.49 -8.44 0.45
N LEU A 30 -11.20 -8.31 0.79
CA LEU A 30 -10.67 -8.65 2.11
C LEU A 30 -11.19 -7.69 3.20
N LEU A 31 -11.32 -6.40 2.90
CA LEU A 31 -11.85 -5.39 3.82
C LEU A 31 -13.32 -5.68 4.13
N PHE A 32 -14.12 -5.98 3.10
CA PHE A 32 -15.54 -6.32 3.26
C PHE A 32 -15.75 -7.56 4.11
N LEU A 33 -14.99 -8.63 3.87
CA LEU A 33 -15.06 -9.87 4.64
C LEU A 33 -14.51 -9.70 6.07
N GLY A 34 -13.50 -8.85 6.24
CA GLY A 34 -12.86 -8.57 7.53
C GLY A 34 -13.78 -7.85 8.54
N THR A 35 -14.74 -7.04 8.06
CA THR A 35 -15.71 -6.35 8.93
C THR A 35 -16.80 -7.28 9.47
N VAL A 36 -17.01 -8.47 8.89
CA VAL A 36 -18.13 -9.36 9.24
C VAL A 36 -17.95 -10.03 10.61
N ARG A 37 -16.70 -10.25 11.06
CA ARG A 37 -16.43 -10.92 12.34
C ARG A 37 -15.16 -10.38 12.98
N GLU A 38 -15.23 -10.12 14.28
CA GLU A 38 -14.15 -9.57 15.10
C GLU A 38 -12.85 -10.40 15.06
N ARG A 39 -12.95 -11.73 14.91
CA ARG A 39 -11.79 -12.63 14.73
C ARG A 39 -10.96 -12.34 13.48
N TRP A 40 -11.54 -11.74 12.44
CA TRP A 40 -10.85 -11.46 11.18
C TRP A 40 -10.15 -10.09 11.18
N TYR A 41 -10.33 -9.28 12.23
CA TYR A 41 -9.68 -7.99 12.36
C TYR A 41 -8.14 -8.09 12.32
N LYS A 42 -7.56 -9.12 12.94
CA LYS A 42 -6.10 -9.33 12.91
C LYS A 42 -5.60 -9.62 11.48
N ILE A 43 -6.38 -10.35 10.69
CA ILE A 43 -6.09 -10.69 9.29
C ILE A 43 -6.23 -9.44 8.42
N TYR A 44 -7.31 -8.68 8.62
CA TYR A 44 -7.55 -7.38 8.00
C TYR A 44 -6.36 -6.43 8.20
N PHE A 45 -5.92 -6.25 9.45
CA PHE A 45 -4.86 -5.30 9.78
C PHE A 45 -3.52 -5.72 9.21
N THR A 46 -3.21 -7.03 9.22
CA THR A 46 -1.99 -7.57 8.62
C THR A 46 -2.00 -7.41 7.11
N GLY A 47 -3.14 -7.65 6.46
CA GLY A 47 -3.35 -7.43 5.04
C GLY A 47 -3.15 -5.97 4.65
N ALA A 48 -3.84 -5.05 5.31
CA ALA A 48 -3.70 -3.61 5.07
C ALA A 48 -2.25 -3.13 5.27
N ARG A 49 -1.54 -3.69 6.26
CA ARG A 49 -0.12 -3.40 6.49
C ARG A 49 0.76 -3.91 5.33
N LEU A 50 0.52 -5.12 4.84
CA LEU A 50 1.20 -5.67 3.66
C LEU A 50 0.94 -4.83 2.42
N TRP A 51 -0.29 -4.34 2.25
CA TRP A 51 -0.63 -3.43 1.15
C TRP A 51 0.18 -2.14 1.18
N GLY A 52 0.21 -1.47 2.33
CA GLY A 52 0.99 -0.25 2.50
C GLY A 52 2.47 -0.49 2.23
N MET A 53 2.99 -1.63 2.68
CA MET A 53 4.37 -2.04 2.43
C MET A 53 4.62 -2.32 0.93
N PHE A 54 3.70 -2.97 0.24
CA PHE A 54 3.76 -3.23 -1.21
C PHE A 54 3.80 -1.93 -2.01
N VAL A 55 2.91 -0.97 -1.71
CA VAL A 55 2.89 0.33 -2.39
C VAL A 55 4.16 1.13 -2.11
N LEU A 56 4.64 1.13 -0.86
CA LEU A 56 5.88 1.84 -0.49
C LEU A 56 7.11 1.26 -1.20
N PHE A 57 7.28 -0.07 -1.18
CA PHE A 57 8.38 -0.71 -1.89
C PHE A 57 8.25 -0.57 -3.41
N GLY A 58 7.04 -0.71 -3.96
CA GLY A 58 6.79 -0.51 -5.39
C GLY A 58 7.09 0.92 -5.84
N MET A 59 6.99 1.88 -4.93
CA MET A 59 7.39 3.27 -5.14
C MET A 59 8.87 3.56 -4.90
N GLY A 60 9.64 2.58 -4.44
CA GLY A 60 11.07 2.73 -4.12
C GLY A 60 11.34 3.35 -2.74
N PHE A 61 10.33 3.48 -1.88
CA PHE A 61 10.50 3.99 -0.52
C PHE A 61 10.73 2.83 0.46
N ILE A 62 11.80 2.91 1.23
CA ILE A 62 12.08 1.95 2.30
C ILE A 62 11.35 2.45 3.57
N PRO A 63 10.34 1.73 4.08
CA PRO A 63 9.62 2.16 5.27
C PRO A 63 10.54 2.09 6.51
N LYS A 64 10.87 3.25 7.09
CA LYS A 64 11.42 3.33 8.45
C LYS A 64 10.27 3.39 9.45
N VAL A 65 10.09 2.32 10.21
CA VAL A 65 9.08 2.26 11.27
C VAL A 65 9.72 2.67 12.59
N GLU A 66 9.56 3.93 12.98
CA GLU A 66 9.89 4.39 14.33
C GLU A 66 8.72 4.07 15.27
N ARG A 67 8.89 3.07 16.13
CA ARG A 67 7.95 2.81 17.23
C ARG A 67 8.44 3.56 18.46
N ARG A 68 7.73 4.62 18.85
CA ARG A 68 7.97 5.34 20.11
C ARG A 68 7.52 4.57 21.36
N THR A 69 6.74 3.51 21.20
CA THR A 69 6.22 2.70 22.30
C THR A 69 6.49 1.21 22.05
N GLN A 70 7.15 0.57 23.02
CA GLN A 70 7.24 -0.89 23.09
C GLN A 70 5.98 -1.41 23.75
N TYR A 71 5.25 -2.27 23.05
CA TYR A 71 4.16 -3.02 23.67
C TYR A 71 4.82 -4.10 24.53
N VAL A 72 4.74 -3.92 25.85
CA VAL A 72 5.12 -4.91 26.88
C VAL A 72 4.03 -5.96 26.97
#